data_AF-B0BGZ4-F1
#
_entry.id   AF-B0BGZ4-F1
#
_cell.length_a   1.000
_cell.length_b   1.000
_cell.length_c   1.000
_cell.angle_alpha   90.00
_cell.angle_beta   90.00
_cell.angle_gamma   90.00
#
_symmetry.space_group_name_H-M   'P 1'
#
loop_
_entity.id
_entity.type
_entity.pdbx_description
1 polymer ?
#
loop_
_entity_poly.entity_id
_entity_poly.type
_entity_poly.pdbx_seq_one_letter_code
_entity_poly.pdbx_strand_id
1 'polypeptide(L)'
;TLGAMTMTRSWFTTLGVLIFVAGCASSEYRQMQEKCRALKTGTSDQGVLEALGEPIYRSASSEPGRFLWFYSMGGDVAPLAIIMRRTGAGLVVESPCL
;
A
#
# COMPACT_ATOMS: atom_id res chain seq x y z
N THR A 1 -60.97 15.55 11.21
CA THR A 1 -59.87 16.18 10.46
C THR A 1 -58.58 15.75 11.13
N LEU A 2 -57.91 14.69 10.67
CA LEU A 2 -56.81 14.70 9.67
C LEU A 2 -55.78 15.77 10.04
N GLY A 3 -54.50 15.54 10.33
CA GLY A 3 -53.52 14.44 10.32
C GLY A 3 -52.25 15.08 10.95
N ALA A 4 -51.04 14.56 10.99
CA ALA A 4 -50.39 13.32 10.63
C ALA A 4 -49.07 13.34 11.45
N MET A 5 -48.63 12.17 11.88
CA MET A 5 -47.27 11.94 12.37
C MET A 5 -46.25 12.48 11.37
N THR A 6 -45.16 13.10 11.84
CA THR A 6 -43.88 12.97 11.12
C THR A 6 -42.70 12.97 12.08
N MET A 7 -42.27 11.75 12.44
CA MET A 7 -40.86 11.44 12.68
C MET A 7 -40.04 11.91 11.47
N THR A 8 -38.96 12.64 11.70
CA THR A 8 -37.84 12.70 10.75
C THR A 8 -36.54 12.48 11.50
N ARG A 9 -36.32 11.20 11.84
CA ARG A 9 -35.04 10.61 12.22
C ARG A 9 -34.03 10.85 11.09
N SER A 10 -33.00 11.66 11.36
CA SER A 10 -31.58 11.42 11.04
C SER A 10 -31.24 10.78 9.68
N TRP A 11 -30.96 11.59 8.66
CA TRP A 11 -30.43 11.13 7.35
C TRP A 11 -29.02 11.68 7.03
N PHE A 12 -28.42 12.49 7.90
CA PHE A 12 -27.19 13.23 7.57
C PHE A 12 -25.86 12.56 7.97
N THR A 13 -25.89 11.39 8.61
CA THR A 13 -24.67 10.75 9.16
C THR A 13 -24.12 9.59 8.34
N THR A 14 -24.65 9.32 7.14
CA THR A 14 -24.16 8.20 6.30
C THR A 14 -23.26 8.67 5.14
N LEU A 15 -23.46 9.89 4.62
CA LEU A 15 -22.61 10.43 3.53
C LEU A 15 -21.26 10.95 4.02
N GLY A 16 -21.18 11.48 5.24
CA GLY A 16 -19.93 12.04 5.80
C GLY A 16 -18.87 10.98 6.10
N VAL A 17 -19.28 9.74 6.40
CA VAL A 17 -18.38 8.64 6.74
C VAL A 17 -17.74 8.02 5.49
N LEU A 18 -18.49 7.93 4.38
CA LEU A 18 -17.98 7.35 3.12
C LEU A 18 -16.88 8.20 2.47
N ILE A 19 -16.95 9.52 2.57
CA ILE A 19 -15.93 10.42 2.01
C ILE A 19 -14.63 10.38 2.84
N PHE A 20 -14.74 10.25 4.16
CA PHE A 20 -13.56 10.21 5.04
C PHE A 20 -12.77 8.91 4.90
N VAL A 21 -13.45 7.78 4.71
CA VAL A 21 -12.80 6.46 4.56
C VAL A 21 -12.13 6.31 3.18
N ALA A 22 -12.78 6.77 2.10
CA ALA A 22 -12.18 6.75 0.76
C ALA A 22 -10.98 7.71 0.63
N GLY A 23 -11.03 8.86 1.30
CA GLY A 23 -9.91 9.82 1.34
C GLY A 23 -8.68 9.28 2.07
N CYS A 24 -8.87 8.55 3.16
CA CYS A 24 -7.78 8.00 3.97
C CYS A 24 -6.97 6.94 3.20
N ALA A 25 -7.65 5.96 2.57
CA ALA A 25 -7.01 4.94 1.75
C ALA A 25 -6.21 5.55 0.57
N SER A 26 -6.71 6.63 -0.04
CA SER A 26 -6.01 7.30 -1.14
C SER A 26 -4.70 8.00 -0.71
N SER A 27 -4.64 8.47 0.54
CA SER A 27 -3.48 9.19 1.09
C SER A 27 -2.34 8.26 1.51
N GLU A 28 -2.68 7.10 2.07
CA GLU A 28 -1.71 6.06 2.44
C GLU A 28 -1.12 5.40 1.19
N TYR A 29 -1.95 5.14 0.19
CA TYR A 29 -1.51 4.68 -1.13
C TYR A 29 -0.46 5.61 -1.75
N ARG A 30 -0.76 6.92 -1.81
CA ARG A 30 0.16 7.91 -2.40
C ARG A 30 1.48 7.97 -1.66
N GLN A 31 1.44 7.98 -0.33
CA GLN A 31 2.65 7.99 0.49
C GLN A 31 3.52 6.74 0.28
N MET A 32 2.91 5.55 0.22
CA MET A 32 3.64 4.31 -0.03
C MET A 32 4.27 4.30 -1.43
N GLN A 33 3.53 4.78 -2.44
CA GLN A 33 4.04 4.87 -3.80
C GLN A 33 5.18 5.88 -3.93
N GLU A 34 5.11 7.02 -3.23
CA GLU A 34 6.18 8.02 -3.18
C GLU A 34 7.43 7.51 -2.48
N LYS A 35 7.27 6.87 -1.30
CA LYS A 35 8.39 6.24 -0.58
C LYS A 35 9.05 5.17 -1.42
N CYS A 36 8.27 4.36 -2.12
CA CYS A 36 8.82 3.35 -3.00
C CYS A 36 9.56 4.01 -4.19
N ARG A 37 9.00 5.05 -4.82
CA ARG A 37 9.66 5.77 -5.93
C ARG A 37 10.98 6.42 -5.51
N ALA A 38 11.15 6.74 -4.24
CA ALA A 38 12.40 7.27 -3.69
C ALA A 38 13.49 6.19 -3.54
N LEU A 39 13.13 4.90 -3.52
CA LEU A 39 14.08 3.80 -3.50
C LEU A 39 14.87 3.77 -4.80
N LYS A 40 16.17 3.51 -4.69
CA LYS A 40 17.08 3.42 -5.82
C LYS A 40 17.50 1.97 -6.03
N THR A 41 17.82 1.62 -7.26
CA THR A 41 18.53 0.37 -7.53
C THR A 41 19.81 0.33 -6.70
N GLY A 42 20.06 -0.80 -6.03
CA GLY A 42 21.16 -0.99 -5.09
C GLY A 42 20.84 -0.69 -3.63
N THR A 43 19.67 -0.11 -3.30
CA THR A 43 19.25 0.04 -1.89
C THR A 43 19.22 -1.33 -1.21
N SER A 44 19.81 -1.45 -0.02
CA SER A 44 19.81 -2.71 0.73
C SER A 44 18.41 -3.07 1.20
N ASP A 45 18.17 -4.36 1.43
CA ASP A 45 16.95 -4.86 2.07
C ASP A 45 16.63 -4.15 3.38
N GLN A 46 17.64 -3.90 4.24
CA GLN A 46 17.44 -3.09 5.45
C GLN A 46 16.92 -1.69 5.14
N GLY A 47 17.50 -0.98 4.16
CA GLY A 47 17.04 0.35 3.79
C GLY A 47 15.62 0.37 3.20
N VAL A 48 15.21 -0.72 2.53
CA VAL A 48 13.82 -0.89 2.08
C VAL A 48 12.89 -1.07 3.27
N LEU A 49 13.26 -1.90 4.25
CA LEU A 49 12.46 -2.15 5.45
C LEU A 49 12.31 -0.89 6.32
N GLU A 50 13.36 -0.06 6.41
CA GLU A 50 13.30 1.22 7.11
C GLU A 50 12.36 2.22 6.41
N ALA A 51 12.31 2.20 5.07
CA ALA A 51 11.48 3.12 4.28
C ALA A 51 10.00 2.70 4.22
N LEU A 52 9.74 1.41 3.99
CA LEU A 52 8.41 0.88 3.67
C LEU A 52 7.82 -0.01 4.77
N GLY A 53 8.63 -0.43 5.74
CA GLY A 53 8.25 -1.43 6.73
C GLY A 53 8.36 -2.85 6.19
N GLU A 54 7.66 -3.77 6.85
CA GLU A 54 7.66 -5.19 6.49
C GLU A 54 6.74 -5.48 5.29
N PRO A 55 7.21 -6.22 4.27
CA PRO A 55 6.35 -6.67 3.18
C PRO A 55 5.35 -7.71 3.67
N ILE A 56 4.16 -7.71 3.06
CA ILE A 56 3.10 -8.68 3.36
C ILE A 56 3.41 -10.07 2.79
N TYR A 57 4.25 -10.14 1.76
CA TYR A 57 4.63 -11.40 1.14
C TYR A 57 6.01 -11.29 0.48
N ARG A 58 6.79 -12.37 0.60
CA ARG A 58 8.13 -12.49 -0.01
C ARG A 58 8.18 -13.82 -0.75
N SER A 59 8.61 -13.81 -2.01
CA SER A 59 8.79 -15.01 -2.83
C SER A 59 10.12 -14.99 -3.56
N ALA A 60 10.70 -16.17 -3.78
CA ALA A 60 11.72 -16.30 -4.81
C ALA A 60 11.06 -16.10 -6.19
N SER A 61 11.79 -15.47 -7.12
CA SER A 61 11.41 -15.42 -8.53
C SER A 61 11.79 -16.74 -9.21
N SER A 62 11.21 -17.00 -10.39
CA SER A 62 11.67 -18.06 -11.29
C SER A 62 13.11 -17.82 -11.79
N GLU A 63 13.56 -16.56 -11.77
CA GLU A 63 14.94 -16.21 -12.07
C GLU A 63 15.85 -16.40 -10.84
N PRO A 64 16.93 -17.20 -10.96
CA PRO A 64 17.83 -17.47 -9.86
C PRO A 64 18.40 -16.21 -9.22
N GLY A 65 18.32 -16.13 -7.88
CA GLY A 65 18.85 -15.00 -7.12
C GLY A 65 17.96 -13.74 -7.14
N ARG A 66 16.82 -13.75 -7.82
CA ARG A 66 15.80 -12.69 -7.72
C ARG A 66 14.71 -13.07 -6.72
N PHE A 67 14.20 -12.06 -6.03
CA PHE A 67 13.15 -12.18 -5.03
C PHE A 67 12.11 -11.08 -5.27
N LEU A 68 10.85 -11.41 -5.08
CA LEU A 68 9.71 -10.51 -5.19
C LEU A 68 9.20 -10.19 -3.80
N TRP A 69 9.14 -8.92 -3.47
CA TRP A 69 8.62 -8.42 -2.21
C TRP A 69 7.36 -7.63 -2.49
N PHE A 70 6.26 -7.98 -1.84
CA PHE A 70 4.95 -7.39 -2.05
C PHE A 70 4.54 -6.59 -0.81
N TYR A 71 4.04 -5.39 -1.05
CA TYR A 71 3.57 -4.47 -0.02
C TYR A 71 2.08 -4.22 -0.18
N SER A 72 1.37 -4.22 0.95
CA SER A 72 -0.02 -3.81 0.96
C SER A 72 -0.10 -2.32 0.71
N MET A 73 -1.00 -1.95 -0.20
CA MET A 73 -1.31 -0.56 -0.51
C MET A 73 -2.62 -0.07 0.15
N GLY A 74 -3.24 -0.94 0.95
CA GLY A 74 -4.54 -0.70 1.57
C GLY A 74 -5.73 -0.90 0.61
N GLY A 75 -6.86 -1.35 1.15
CA GLY A 75 -8.10 -1.55 0.40
C GLY A 75 -8.00 -2.54 -0.76
N ASP A 76 -8.76 -2.29 -1.83
CA ASP A 76 -8.82 -3.11 -3.06
C ASP A 76 -7.75 -2.72 -4.09
N VAL A 77 -6.65 -2.09 -3.65
CA VAL A 77 -5.57 -1.65 -4.55
C VAL A 77 -4.59 -2.79 -4.78
N ALA A 78 -4.13 -2.94 -6.03
CA ALA A 78 -3.09 -3.90 -6.37
C ALA A 78 -1.85 -3.70 -5.46
N PRO A 79 -1.26 -4.78 -4.94
CA PRO A 79 -0.09 -4.69 -4.08
C PRO A 79 1.09 -4.14 -4.88
N LEU A 80 1.92 -3.33 -4.24
CA LEU A 80 3.15 -2.83 -4.84
C LEU A 80 4.21 -3.92 -4.78
N ALA A 81 4.92 -4.14 -5.88
CA ALA A 81 6.00 -5.12 -5.92
C ALA A 81 7.38 -4.46 -6.04
N ILE A 82 8.38 -5.04 -5.37
CA ILE A 82 9.80 -4.68 -5.52
C ILE A 82 10.55 -5.94 -5.91
N ILE A 83 11.37 -5.85 -6.96
CA ILE A 83 12.32 -6.90 -7.31
C ILE A 83 13.61 -6.65 -6.53
N MET A 84 13.99 -7.63 -5.72
CA MET A 84 15.26 -7.67 -5.02
C MET A 84 16.19 -8.69 -5.68
N ARG A 85 17.48 -8.41 -5.71
CA ARG A 85 18.53 -9.32 -6.18
C ARG A 85 19.45 -9.67 -5.03
N ARG A 86 19.74 -10.96 -4.87
CA ARG A 86 20.80 -11.44 -4.00
C ARG A 86 22.15 -11.21 -4.66
N THR A 87 23.03 -10.56 -3.93
CA THR A 87 24.43 -10.27 -4.26
C THR A 87 25.34 -10.89 -3.21
N GLY A 88 26.66 -10.84 -3.42
CA GLY A 88 27.63 -11.28 -2.41
C GLY A 88 27.59 -10.48 -1.11
N ALA A 89 27.02 -9.26 -1.13
CA ALA A 89 26.88 -8.38 0.02
C ALA A 89 25.50 -8.47 0.71
N GLY A 90 24.54 -9.22 0.14
CA GLY A 90 23.17 -9.31 0.65
C GLY A 90 22.11 -9.06 -0.42
N LEU A 91 20.88 -8.77 0.01
CA LEU A 91 19.76 -8.44 -0.88
C LEU A 91 19.73 -6.94 -1.16
N VAL A 92 19.60 -6.58 -2.45
CA VAL A 92 19.49 -5.18 -2.88
C VAL A 92 18.34 -5.00 -3.85
N VAL A 93 17.77 -3.80 -3.90
CA VAL A 93 16.74 -3.43 -4.87
C VAL A 93 17.33 -3.53 -6.27
N GLU A 94 16.68 -4.31 -7.11
CA GLU A 94 16.95 -4.36 -8.53
C GLU A 94 16.02 -3.40 -9.30
N SER A 95 14.71 -3.52 -9.04
CA SER A 95 13.68 -2.69 -9.64
C SER A 95 12.66 -2.28 -8.57
N PRO A 96 12.53 -0.98 -8.28
CA PRO A 96 11.52 -0.49 -7.35
C PRO A 96 10.15 -0.30 -8.04
N CYS A 97 9.07 -0.62 -7.33
CA CYS A 97 7.68 -0.23 -7.61
C CYS A 97 7.11 -0.70 -8.96
N LEU A 98 6.99 -2.01 -9.12
CA LEU A 98 6.19 -2.65 -10.16
C LEU A 98 4.71 -2.71 -9.80
#